data_AF-A0A534XMQ2-F1
#
_entry.id   AF-A0A534XMQ2-F1
#
_cell.length_a   1.000
_cell.length_b   1.000
_cell.length_c   1.000
_cell.angle_alpha   90.00
_cell.angle_beta   90.00
_cell.angle_gamma   90.00
#
_symmetry.space_group_name_H-M   'P 1'
#
loop_
_entity.id
_entity.type
_entity.pdbx_description
1 polymer ?
#
loop_
_entity_poly.entity_id
_entity_poly.type
_entity_poly.pdbx_seq_one_letter_code
_entity_poly.pdbx_strand_id
1 'polypeptide(L)' 'KADLRDYGIGAQILRDVGVRKLRLMTNNPKKIDGLKRLYDLEVVERVPIEVGVSQENEGYLQVKRDKMGHLLSLTKK' A
#
# COMPACT_ATOMS: atom_id res chain seq x y z
N LYS A 1 1.88 -11.04 14.71
CA LYS A 1 1.50 -10.07 13.65
C LYS A 1 2.61 -10.05 12.61
N ALA A 2 2.32 -10.24 11.31
CA ALA A 2 3.37 -10.34 10.28
C ALA A 2 3.94 -8.97 9.82
N ASP A 3 3.29 -7.87 10.19
CA ASP A 3 3.78 -6.49 9.96
C ASP A 3 3.78 -5.76 11.31
N LEU A 4 4.94 -5.26 11.72
CA LEU A 4 5.16 -4.55 12.97
C LEU A 4 5.18 -3.02 12.79
N ARG A 5 5.02 -2.52 11.56
CA ARG A 5 5.08 -1.09 11.28
C ARG A 5 3.81 -0.39 11.72
N ASP A 6 3.99 0.80 12.30
CA ASP A 6 2.92 1.77 12.56
C ASP A 6 2.94 2.84 11.45
N TYR A 7 1.78 3.09 10.85
CA TYR A 7 1.62 4.07 9.77
C TYR A 7 1.09 5.42 10.29
N GLY A 8 0.86 5.55 11.61
CA GLY A 8 0.27 6.74 12.21
C GLY A 8 1.15 7.98 12.20
N ILE A 9 2.48 7.82 12.23
CA ILE A 9 3.39 8.96 12.07
C ILE A 9 3.25 9.58 10.69
N GLY A 10 3.24 8.76 9.62
CA GLY A 10 3.04 9.24 8.26
C GLY A 10 1.69 9.92 8.08
N ALA A 11 0.64 9.37 8.69
CA ALA A 11 -0.68 9.97 8.64
C ALA A 11 -0.77 11.31 9.38
N GLN A 12 -0.08 11.45 10.52
CA GLN A 12 0.02 12.71 11.25
C GLN A 12 0.74 13.78 10.43
N ILE A 13 1.87 13.44 9.80
CA ILE A 13 2.59 14.35 8.90
C ILE A 13 1.68 14.83 7.78
N LEU A 14 0.96 13.91 7.11
CA LEU A 14 0.02 14.27 6.04
C LEU A 14 -1.06 15.24 6.54
N ARG A 15 -1.59 15.03 7.76
CA ARG A 15 -2.59 15.93 8.32
C ARG A 15 -2.03 17.30 8.67
N ASP A 16 -0.81 17.34 9.20
CA ASP A 16 -0.10 18.55 9.60
C ASP A 16 0.14 19.47 8.39
N VAL A 17 0.55 18.89 7.25
CA VAL A 17 0.68 19.63 5.97
C VAL A 17 -0.67 19.90 5.27
N GLY A 18 -1.80 19.64 5.93
CA GLY A 18 -3.14 19.99 5.45
C GLY A 18 -3.82 18.95 4.53
N VAL A 19 -3.25 17.77 4.30
CA VAL A 19 -3.87 16.74 3.45
C VAL A 19 -5.08 16.12 4.16
N ARG A 20 -6.19 16.00 3.43
CA ARG A 20 -7.43 15.33 3.88
C ARG A 20 -7.90 14.26 2.89
N LYS A 21 -7.65 14.49 1.59
CA LYS A 21 -7.94 13.54 0.51
C LYS A 21 -6.66 13.22 -0.25
N LEU A 22 -6.44 11.96 -0.60
CA LEU A 22 -5.27 11.55 -1.38
C LEU A 22 -5.52 10.40 -2.35
N ARG A 23 -4.74 10.40 -3.43
CA ARG A 23 -4.56 9.24 -4.31
C ARG A 23 -3.38 8.44 -3.77
N LEU A 24 -3.65 7.26 -3.22
CA LEU A 24 -2.63 6.47 -2.52
C LEU A 24 -1.95 5.49 -3.48
N MET A 25 -0.64 5.66 -3.67
CA MET A 25 0.18 4.69 -4.39
C MET A 25 0.47 3.46 -3.52
N THR A 26 -0.25 2.36 -3.73
CA THR A 26 -0.02 1.12 -2.99
C THR A 26 -0.57 -0.13 -3.66
N ASN A 27 0.13 -1.25 -3.43
CA ASN A 27 -0.35 -2.60 -3.75
C ASN A 27 -0.82 -3.35 -2.50
N ASN A 28 -0.71 -2.76 -1.30
CA ASN A 28 -1.18 -3.40 -0.08
C ASN A 28 -2.54 -2.81 0.33
N PRO A 29 -3.66 -3.54 0.16
CA PRO A 29 -4.99 -3.03 0.49
C PRO A 29 -5.13 -2.68 1.98
N LYS A 30 -4.40 -3.35 2.88
CA LYS A 30 -4.43 -3.06 4.32
C LYS A 30 -3.95 -1.63 4.65
N LYS A 31 -3.11 -1.03 3.81
CA LYS A 31 -2.67 0.37 3.98
C LYS A 31 -3.81 1.35 3.69
N ILE A 32 -4.69 1.02 2.74
CA ILE A 32 -5.87 1.82 2.42
C ILE A 32 -6.81 1.83 3.63
N ASP A 33 -7.13 0.66 4.17
CA ASP A 33 -8.02 0.51 5.32
C ASP A 33 -7.45 1.20 6.57
N GLY A 34 -6.14 1.06 6.81
CA GLY A 34 -5.47 1.69 7.95
C GLY A 34 -5.56 3.22 7.92
N LEU A 35 -5.32 3.83 6.75
CA LEU A 35 -5.37 5.29 6.61
C LEU A 35 -6.80 5.84 6.71
N LYS A 36 -7.79 5.15 6.10
CA LYS A 36 -9.20 5.56 6.18
C LYS A 36 -9.75 5.48 7.60
N ARG A 37 -9.46 4.40 8.34
CA ARG A 37 -10.12 4.13 9.63
C ARG A 37 -9.46 4.81 10.82
N LEU A 38 -8.14 4.99 10.81
CA LEU A 38 -7.41 5.39 12.02
C LEU A 38 -7.01 6.86 12.04
N TYR A 39 -6.97 7.52 10.88
CA TYR A 39 -6.31 8.83 10.77
C TYR A 39 -7.10 9.88 9.99
N ASP A 40 -8.39 9.64 9.71
CA ASP A 40 -9.28 10.61 9.04
C ASP A 40 -8.70 11.13 7.70
N LEU A 41 -8.08 10.20 6.96
CA LEU A 41 -7.53 10.45 5.63
C LEU A 41 -8.37 9.71 4.60
N GLU A 42 -9.02 10.47 3.72
CA GLU A 42 -9.85 9.92 2.65
C GLU A 42 -8.97 9.49 1.48
N VAL A 43 -8.81 8.17 1.30
CA VAL A 43 -8.21 7.63 0.08
C VAL A 43 -9.28 7.63 -1.03
N VAL A 44 -9.19 8.60 -1.93
CA VAL A 44 -10.13 8.81 -3.06
C VAL A 44 -9.84 7.86 -4.22
N GLU A 45 -8.59 7.42 -4.35
CA GLU A 45 -8.16 6.52 -5.42
C GLU A 45 -6.97 5.70 -4.93
N ARG A 46 -6.91 4.43 -5.36
CA ARG A 46 -5.68 3.62 -5.26
C ARG A 46 -4.96 3.67 -6.60
N VAL A 47 -3.72 4.13 -6.58
CA VAL A 47 -2.81 4.07 -7.74
C VAL A 47 -1.93 2.82 -7.58
N PRO A 48 -1.98 1.84 -8.51
CA PRO A 48 -1.06 0.70 -8.49
C PRO A 48 0.39 1.15 -8.65
N ILE A 49 1.32 0.46 -7.99
CA ILE A 49 2.77 0.71 -8.13
C ILE A 49 3.50 -0.59 -8.46
N GLU A 50 3.49 -0.98 -9.73
CA GLU A 50 4.09 -2.24 -10.18
C GLU A 50 5.40 -1.97 -10.93
N VAL A 51 6.45 -2.71 -10.56
CA VAL A 51 7.80 -2.56 -11.14
C VAL A 51 8.14 -3.65 -12.16
N GLY A 52 7.18 -4.52 -12.48
CA GLY A 52 7.36 -5.71 -13.32
C GLY A 52 8.08 -6.87 -12.62
N VAL A 53 7.84 -8.08 -13.13
CA VAL A 53 8.43 -9.33 -12.63
C VAL A 53 9.75 -9.61 -13.33
N SER A 54 10.78 -9.94 -12.55
CA SER A 54 12.05 -10.52 -12.96
C SER A 54 12.30 -11.83 -12.21
N GLN A 55 13.28 -12.61 -12.65
CA GLN A 55 13.61 -13.89 -12.05
C GLN A 55 13.97 -13.77 -10.55
N GLU A 56 14.59 -12.65 -10.15
CA GLU A 56 15.02 -12.41 -8.78
C GLU A 56 13.87 -12.00 -7.86
N ASN A 57 12.82 -11.35 -8.39
CA ASN A 57 11.73 -10.80 -7.58
C ASN A 57 10.43 -11.62 -7.65
N GLU A 58 10.34 -12.59 -8.57
CA GLU A 58 9.13 -13.38 -8.83
C GLU A 58 8.59 -14.04 -7.56
N GLY A 59 9.42 -14.83 -6.85
CA GLY A 59 8.99 -15.53 -5.64
C GLY A 59 8.53 -14.58 -4.54
N TYR A 60 9.17 -13.41 -4.40
CA TYR A 60 8.76 -12.39 -3.46
C TYR A 60 7.39 -11.79 -3.81
N LEU A 61 7.19 -11.43 -5.08
CA LEU A 61 5.93 -10.83 -5.55
C LEU A 61 4.77 -11.83 -5.49
N GLN A 62 5.00 -13.11 -5.80
CA GLN A 62 4.02 -14.19 -5.63
C GLN A 62 3.61 -14.33 -4.16
N VAL A 63 4.55 -14.39 -3.22
CA VAL A 63 4.23 -14.44 -1.78
C VAL A 63 3.41 -13.21 -1.36
N LYS A 64 3.77 -12.02 -1.84
CA LYS A 64 3.02 -10.79 -1.56
C LYS A 64 1.58 -10.86 -2.06
N ARG A 65 1.36 -11.36 -3.28
CA ARG A 65 0.02 -11.52 -3.86
C ARG A 65 -0.77 -12.62 -3.14
N ASP A 66 -0.24 -13.84 -3.16
CA ASP A 66 -1.00 -15.04 -2.83
C ASP A 66 -1.14 -15.27 -1.32
N LYS A 67 -0.09 -14.95 -0.54
CA LYS A 67 -0.09 -15.17 0.92
C LYS A 67 -0.42 -13.90 1.71
N MET A 68 -0.06 -12.72 1.20
CA MET A 68 -0.26 -11.45 1.91
C MET A 68 -1.43 -10.60 1.40
N GLY A 69 -2.08 -11.03 0.30
CA GLY A 69 -3.25 -10.36 -0.28
C GLY A 69 -2.94 -9.05 -0.98
N HIS A 70 -1.72 -8.89 -1.51
CA HIS A 70 -1.37 -7.70 -2.29
C HIS A 70 -2.03 -7.71 -3.67
N LEU A 71 -2.45 -6.53 -4.13
CA LEU A 71 -3.03 -6.28 -5.45
C LEU A 71 -1.91 -6.11 -6.47
N LEU A 72 -1.45 -7.21 -7.07
CA LEU A 72 -0.36 -7.26 -8.04
C LEU A 72 -0.77 -8.07 -9.27
N SER A 73 -0.51 -7.53 -10.45
CA SER A 73 -0.83 -8.17 -11.74
C SER A 73 0.24 -9.19 -12.18
N LEU A 74 1.44 -9.12 -11.60
CA LEU A 74 2.61 -9.94 -11.93
C LEU A 74 3.00 -9.92 -13.43
N THR A 75 2.89 -8.75 -14.06
CA THR A 75 3.30 -8.56 -15.46
C THR A 75 4.82 -8.71 -15.60
N LYS A 76 5.28 -9.48 -16.59
CA LYS A 76 6.71 -9.58 -16.91
C LYS A 76 7.25 -8.22 -17.36
N LYS A 77 8.51 -7.95 -17.00
CA LYS A 77 9.28 -6.84 -17.59
C LYS A 77 9.54 -7.09 -19.07
#